data_AF-A0A835UEC5-F1
#
_entry.id   AF-A0A835UEC5-F1
#
_cell.length_a   1.000
_cell.length_b   1.000
_cell.length_c   1.000
_cell.angle_alpha   90.00
_cell.angle_beta   90.00
_cell.angle_gamma   90.00
#
_symmetry.space_group_name_H-M   'P 1'
#
loop_
_entity.id
_entity.type
_entity.pdbx_description
1 polymer ?
#
loop_
_entity_poly.entity_id
_entity_poly.type
_entity_poly.pdbx_seq_one_letter_code
_entity_poly.pdbx_strand_id
1 'polypeptide(L)'
;MGAAEDSGLPRERGLVVKPPRPWSFSSVVEYGEPLSPAARFFRQPQINCHIVAILGLGKIVAADEVKAALKDTLVRHPRFSSIQVVDKSWRKTVRWERTEVNLDDHVIYPVIAASGDSINGDRFVENYVFDLCRSPLDPSRPLWDLHVLAVNTSEAPMVAVLRIHHSLGDGVSLMSLLFACTRRTSDFESLPSLPEARRRVAAAGTGFGACKLLFLLWTFIVYAWNTLVDAFLFICSAVFLKDSKTPLFGVEGVEYCPKRFVHRTISLDDVKAIKKAMDCTVNDVLVGVTSAALSRYLERNYDGNLPPNLMIRSTVLVNIRPSPGINELAYMMKVGSRAKWGNRLGYVILRFPIMNVEDPLDYIRKGIKVAERKKKSFEAIFTYGSALLIVKSLGIKAAACLCHRVISNTSLSFSNMVGPIEEVGFCGSPLVYIAPSVYGHPQALTIHFQSYMKKMKVVLAVDEHVIPEPHKLLEDIAHSLEVIKDAATASP
;
A
#
# COMPACT_ATOMS: atom_id res chain seq x y z
N MET A 1 21.62 60.10 46.47
CA MET A 1 20.87 58.88 46.09
C MET A 1 19.78 59.32 45.13
N GLY A 2 19.71 58.94 43.86
CA GLY A 2 20.58 58.19 42.97
C GLY A 2 20.32 58.72 41.55
N ALA A 3 21.35 58.76 40.71
CA ALA A 3 21.26 59.23 39.33
C ALA A 3 20.45 58.22 38.50
N ALA A 4 19.51 58.73 37.71
CA ALA A 4 18.70 57.96 36.77
C ALA A 4 19.53 57.67 35.50
N GLU A 5 19.68 56.39 35.18
CA GLU A 5 20.23 55.92 33.93
C GLU A 5 19.18 55.08 33.17
N ASP A 6 19.30 55.22 31.86
CA ASP A 6 18.40 54.89 30.77
C ASP A 6 18.22 53.38 30.56
N SER A 7 16.99 52.92 30.32
CA SER A 7 16.75 51.59 29.75
C SER A 7 15.58 51.66 28.76
N GLY A 8 15.93 51.77 27.49
CA GLY A 8 14.99 51.80 26.37
C GLY A 8 14.12 50.55 26.27
N LEU A 9 12.81 50.78 26.18
CA LEU A 9 11.83 49.78 25.72
C LEU A 9 11.60 49.95 24.21
N PRO A 10 11.79 48.91 23.38
CA PRO A 10 11.33 48.94 22.00
C PRO A 10 9.82 48.66 21.92
N ARG A 11 9.09 49.51 21.19
CA ARG A 11 7.67 49.35 20.83
C ARG A 11 7.42 47.99 20.16
N GLU A 12 6.47 47.22 20.69
CA GLU A 12 5.91 46.03 20.04
C GLU A 12 5.36 46.40 18.65
N ARG A 13 5.94 45.83 17.59
CA ARG A 13 5.28 45.75 16.29
C ARG A 13 4.44 44.48 16.29
N GLY A 14 3.12 44.64 16.32
CA GLY A 14 2.19 43.54 16.10
C GLY A 14 2.52 42.82 14.80
N LEU A 15 2.92 41.55 14.92
CA LEU A 15 3.04 40.63 13.81
C LEU A 15 1.64 40.37 13.28
N VAL A 16 1.26 41.08 12.21
CA VAL A 16 0.12 40.71 11.38
C VAL A 16 0.42 39.34 10.78
N VAL A 17 -0.13 38.29 11.40
CA VAL A 17 -0.10 36.93 10.87
C VAL A 17 -0.93 36.94 9.58
N LYS A 18 -0.26 37.00 8.44
CA LYS A 18 -0.91 36.78 7.14
C LYS A 18 -1.46 35.36 7.12
N PRO A 19 -2.69 35.14 6.61
CA PRO A 19 -3.19 33.79 6.41
C PRO A 19 -2.21 33.02 5.48
N PRO A 20 -1.98 31.72 5.72
CA PRO A 20 -1.13 30.93 4.85
C PRO A 20 -1.68 30.94 3.42
N ARG A 21 -0.80 31.14 2.43
CA ARG A 21 -1.19 31.05 1.02
C ARG A 21 -1.72 29.63 0.73
N PRO A 22 -2.78 29.48 -0.08
CA PRO A 22 -3.22 28.16 -0.52
C PRO A 22 -2.08 27.46 -1.27
N TRP A 23 -1.79 26.21 -0.91
CA TRP A 23 -0.71 25.41 -1.50
C TRP A 23 -0.99 25.17 -2.99
N SER A 24 -0.14 25.71 -3.86
CA SER A 24 -0.16 25.39 -5.29
C SER A 24 0.47 24.03 -5.51
N PHE A 25 -0.25 23.11 -6.17
CA PHE A 25 0.37 21.90 -6.72
C PHE A 25 1.58 22.30 -7.57
N SER A 26 2.68 21.56 -7.47
CA SER A 26 3.78 21.68 -8.44
C SER A 26 3.20 21.57 -9.85
N SER A 27 3.12 22.70 -10.55
CA SER A 27 2.65 22.82 -11.92
C SER A 27 3.65 22.27 -12.93
N VAL A 28 4.69 21.58 -12.48
CA VAL A 28 5.78 21.08 -13.31
C VAL A 28 5.64 19.56 -13.48
N VAL A 29 4.53 19.15 -14.07
CA VAL A 29 4.65 18.09 -15.09
C VAL A 29 4.89 18.87 -16.37
N GLU A 30 6.14 18.95 -16.81
CA GLU A 30 6.47 19.54 -18.11
C GLU A 30 5.60 18.84 -19.17
N TYR A 31 4.94 19.64 -20.00
CA TYR A 31 4.06 19.16 -21.05
C TYR A 31 4.75 18.07 -21.87
N GLY A 32 4.12 16.89 -21.97
CA GLY A 32 4.68 15.77 -22.72
C GLY A 32 5.73 14.93 -22.01
N GLU A 33 5.83 15.00 -20.67
CA GLU A 33 6.70 14.09 -19.90
C GLU A 33 6.44 12.61 -20.29
N PRO A 34 7.47 11.82 -20.62
CA PRO A 34 7.31 10.40 -20.91
C PRO A 34 6.84 9.64 -19.67
N LEU A 35 6.05 8.57 -19.87
CA LEU A 35 5.73 7.66 -18.79
C LEU A 35 7.01 7.03 -18.23
N SER A 36 7.08 6.94 -16.92
CA SER A 36 8.18 6.24 -16.26
C SER A 36 8.23 4.76 -16.68
N PRO A 37 9.40 4.10 -16.63
CA PRO A 37 9.52 2.67 -16.90
C PRO A 37 8.50 1.83 -16.13
N ALA A 38 8.30 2.13 -14.85
CA ALA A 38 7.33 1.44 -14.00
C ALA A 38 5.87 1.73 -14.40
N ALA A 39 5.53 2.96 -14.82
CA ALA A 39 4.20 3.26 -15.34
C ALA A 39 3.90 2.48 -16.63
N ARG A 40 4.89 2.35 -17.53
CA ARG A 40 4.78 1.55 -18.76
C ARG A 40 4.70 0.04 -18.49
N PHE A 41 5.35 -0.39 -17.41
CA PHE A 41 5.34 -1.78 -16.95
C PHE A 41 3.93 -2.22 -16.54
N PHE A 42 3.23 -1.43 -15.73
CA PHE A 42 1.85 -1.71 -15.31
C PHE A 42 0.81 -1.61 -16.44
N ARG A 43 1.20 -1.27 -17.67
CA ARG A 43 0.35 -1.30 -18.86
C ARG A 43 0.54 -2.54 -19.71
N GLN A 44 1.54 -3.37 -19.40
CA GLN A 44 1.74 -4.60 -20.17
C GLN A 44 0.55 -5.54 -19.88
N PRO A 45 0.01 -6.24 -20.89
CA PRO A 45 -1.19 -7.08 -20.72
C PRO A 45 -1.11 -8.06 -19.55
N GLN A 46 0.07 -8.63 -19.32
CA GLN A 46 0.32 -9.63 -18.27
C GLN A 46 0.33 -9.05 -16.84
N ILE A 47 0.48 -7.73 -16.70
CA ILE A 47 0.56 -7.03 -15.39
C ILE A 47 -0.22 -5.70 -15.50
N ASN A 48 -1.43 -5.78 -16.05
CA ASN A 48 -2.33 -4.64 -16.18
C ASN A 48 -3.00 -4.36 -14.82
N CYS A 49 -2.23 -3.79 -13.90
CA CYS A 49 -2.58 -3.73 -12.49
C CYS A 49 -3.41 -2.48 -12.17
N HIS A 50 -4.41 -2.67 -11.31
CA HIS A 50 -5.34 -1.65 -10.86
C HIS A 50 -5.41 -1.67 -9.34
N ILE A 51 -5.53 -0.49 -8.74
CA ILE A 51 -5.69 -0.27 -7.31
C ILE A 51 -7.16 0.04 -7.06
N VAL A 52 -7.74 -0.61 -6.06
CA VAL A 52 -9.09 -0.35 -5.58
C VAL A 52 -8.99 0.09 -4.13
N ALA A 53 -9.49 1.28 -3.83
CA ALA A 53 -9.62 1.79 -2.47
C ALA A 53 -11.10 1.86 -2.10
N ILE A 54 -11.52 0.99 -1.18
CA ILE A 54 -12.87 1.02 -0.59
C ILE A 54 -12.82 1.92 0.64
N LEU A 55 -13.60 3.00 0.61
CA LEU A 55 -13.62 4.06 1.61
C LEU A 55 -15.00 4.10 2.28
N GLY A 56 -15.03 3.84 3.59
CA GLY A 56 -16.26 4.02 4.37
C GLY A 56 -16.51 5.50 4.66
N LEU A 57 -17.66 6.02 4.27
CA LEU A 57 -18.07 7.42 4.48
C LEU A 57 -19.05 7.49 5.65
N GLY A 58 -18.74 8.29 6.66
CA GLY A 58 -19.57 8.47 7.86
C GLY A 58 -20.79 9.37 7.66
N LYS A 59 -20.91 10.02 6.50
CA LYS A 59 -22.05 10.86 6.11
C LYS A 59 -22.42 10.57 4.65
N ILE A 60 -23.73 10.52 4.39
CA ILE A 60 -24.27 10.51 3.02
C ILE A 60 -23.94 11.84 2.36
N VAL A 61 -23.33 11.78 1.18
CA VAL A 61 -22.95 12.95 0.37
C VAL A 61 -23.62 12.89 -1.00
N ALA A 62 -24.03 14.05 -1.49
CA ALA A 62 -24.65 14.17 -2.81
C ALA A 62 -23.60 14.16 -3.93
N ALA A 63 -24.00 13.76 -5.14
CA ALA A 63 -23.11 13.69 -6.30
C ALA A 63 -22.42 15.04 -6.59
N ASP A 64 -23.16 16.14 -6.51
CA ASP A 64 -22.61 17.47 -6.79
C ASP A 64 -21.59 17.93 -5.75
N GLU A 65 -21.79 17.58 -4.47
CA GLU A 65 -20.82 17.84 -3.40
C GLU A 65 -19.51 17.09 -3.64
N VAL A 66 -19.60 15.81 -4.02
CA VAL A 66 -18.43 15.00 -4.34
C VAL A 66 -17.69 15.54 -5.57
N LYS A 67 -18.41 15.87 -6.64
CA LYS A 67 -17.82 16.43 -7.86
C LYS A 67 -17.12 17.78 -7.57
N ALA A 68 -17.77 18.68 -6.81
CA ALA A 68 -17.17 19.95 -6.42
C ALA A 68 -15.87 19.74 -5.62
N ALA A 69 -15.89 18.84 -4.63
CA ALA A 69 -14.70 18.55 -3.83
C ALA A 69 -13.54 17.96 -4.66
N LEU A 70 -13.84 17.03 -5.60
CA LEU A 70 -12.82 16.44 -6.47
C LEU A 70 -12.22 17.45 -7.44
N LYS A 71 -13.03 18.39 -7.95
CA LYS A 71 -12.58 19.49 -8.82
C LYS A 71 -11.50 20.34 -8.13
N ASP A 72 -11.66 20.57 -6.83
CA ASP A 72 -10.72 21.37 -6.03
C ASP A 72 -9.55 20.59 -5.44
N THR A 73 -9.57 19.25 -5.54
CA THR A 73 -8.54 18.37 -4.95
C THR A 73 -7.91 17.46 -6.01
N LEU A 74 -8.51 16.30 -6.27
CA LEU A 74 -8.00 15.25 -7.14
C LEU A 74 -7.67 15.74 -8.55
N VAL A 75 -8.58 16.51 -9.16
CA VAL A 75 -8.45 17.00 -10.55
C VAL A 75 -7.29 17.99 -10.71
N ARG A 76 -6.92 18.70 -9.63
CA ARG A 76 -5.76 19.60 -9.63
C ARG A 76 -4.44 18.85 -9.73
N HIS A 77 -4.40 17.56 -9.38
CA HIS A 77 -3.20 16.76 -9.50
C HIS A 77 -2.91 16.41 -10.98
N PRO A 78 -1.74 16.76 -11.54
CA PRO A 78 -1.47 16.61 -12.98
C PRO A 78 -1.68 15.20 -13.54
N ARG A 79 -1.34 14.15 -12.78
CA ARG A 79 -1.54 12.76 -13.20
C ARG A 79 -3.02 12.36 -13.29
N PHE A 80 -3.89 12.94 -12.48
CA PHE A 80 -5.33 12.64 -12.45
C PHE A 80 -6.12 13.51 -13.43
N SER A 81 -5.46 14.48 -14.07
CA SER A 81 -5.97 15.29 -15.18
C SER A 81 -5.17 15.07 -16.47
N SER A 82 -4.57 13.88 -16.64
CA SER A 82 -3.83 13.52 -17.85
C SER A 82 -4.21 12.15 -18.39
N ILE A 83 -4.21 12.03 -19.71
CA ILE A 83 -4.29 10.79 -20.47
C ILE A 83 -2.90 10.33 -20.91
N GLN A 84 -2.81 9.08 -21.39
CA GLN A 84 -1.55 8.46 -21.81
C GLN A 84 -1.53 8.27 -23.32
N VAL A 85 -0.84 9.18 -24.03
CA VAL A 85 -0.83 9.22 -25.50
C VAL A 85 0.45 8.58 -26.03
N VAL A 86 0.30 7.76 -27.07
CA VAL A 86 1.44 7.23 -27.83
C VAL A 86 1.90 8.28 -28.82
N ASP A 87 3.17 8.65 -28.75
CA ASP A 87 3.78 9.58 -29.67
C ASP A 87 3.82 9.01 -31.10
N LYS A 88 3.63 9.88 -32.09
CA LYS A 88 3.65 9.54 -33.52
C LYS A 88 5.07 9.30 -34.05
N SER A 89 6.10 9.55 -33.23
CA SER A 89 7.50 9.31 -33.57
C SER A 89 7.82 7.81 -33.75
N TRP A 90 8.92 7.52 -34.46
CA TRP A 90 9.38 6.16 -34.73
C TRP A 90 9.63 5.31 -33.46
N ARG A 91 9.92 5.97 -32.33
CA ARG A 91 10.17 5.30 -31.03
C ARG A 91 8.89 4.90 -30.29
N LYS A 92 7.70 5.33 -30.74
CA LYS A 92 6.37 5.05 -30.13
C LYS A 92 6.38 5.21 -28.59
N THR A 93 7.02 6.27 -28.10
CA THR A 93 7.09 6.55 -26.66
C THR A 93 5.74 6.99 -26.15
N VAL A 94 5.36 6.55 -24.95
CA VAL A 94 4.11 7.00 -24.32
C VAL A 94 4.40 8.19 -23.42
N ARG A 95 3.63 9.25 -23.54
CA ARG A 95 3.73 10.46 -22.72
C ARG A 95 2.42 10.81 -22.03
N TRP A 96 2.52 11.61 -20.98
CA TRP A 96 1.36 12.21 -20.33
C TRP A 96 0.90 13.42 -21.11
N GLU A 97 -0.39 13.50 -21.37
CA GLU A 97 -1.02 14.65 -22.02
C GLU A 97 -2.18 15.13 -21.15
N ARG A 98 -2.15 16.39 -20.76
CA ARG A 98 -3.18 16.99 -19.92
C ARG A 98 -4.49 17.07 -20.70
N THR A 99 -5.59 16.73 -20.04
CA THR A 99 -6.94 16.83 -20.60
C THR A 99 -7.86 17.55 -19.62
N GLU A 100 -8.93 18.13 -20.13
CA GLU A 100 -10.08 18.50 -19.31
C GLU A 100 -10.71 17.22 -18.75
N VAL A 101 -11.11 17.26 -17.47
CA VAL A 101 -11.72 16.13 -16.76
C VAL A 101 -13.21 16.39 -16.67
N ASN A 102 -14.01 15.61 -17.39
CA ASN A 102 -15.45 15.61 -17.21
C ASN A 102 -15.82 14.72 -16.01
N LEU A 103 -16.20 15.32 -14.88
CA LEU A 103 -16.47 14.55 -13.66
C LEU A 103 -17.70 13.64 -13.77
N ASP A 104 -18.63 13.90 -14.68
CA ASP A 104 -19.79 13.02 -14.92
C ASP A 104 -19.37 11.65 -15.48
N ASP A 105 -18.23 11.62 -16.18
CA ASP A 105 -17.63 10.41 -16.75
C ASP A 105 -16.81 9.60 -15.73
N HIS A 106 -16.48 10.20 -14.58
CA HIS A 106 -15.62 9.60 -13.57
C HIS A 106 -16.34 9.31 -12.24
N VAL A 107 -17.39 10.07 -11.92
CA VAL A 107 -18.11 9.97 -10.64
C VAL A 107 -19.46 9.29 -10.88
N ILE A 108 -19.55 8.03 -10.48
CA ILE A 108 -20.69 7.15 -10.76
C ILE A 108 -21.50 6.93 -9.47
N TYR A 109 -22.77 7.31 -9.51
CA TYR A 109 -23.75 7.01 -8.47
C TYR A 109 -24.73 5.98 -9.02
N PRO A 110 -24.48 4.67 -8.82
CA PRO A 110 -25.36 3.65 -9.34
C PRO A 110 -26.74 3.72 -8.67
N VAL A 111 -27.80 3.51 -9.45
CA VAL A 111 -29.15 3.36 -8.91
C VAL A 111 -29.22 2.01 -8.21
N ILE A 112 -29.28 2.04 -6.88
CA ILE A 112 -29.45 0.83 -6.06
C ILE A 112 -30.95 0.62 -5.94
N ALA A 113 -31.49 -0.39 -6.62
CA ALA A 113 -32.90 -0.73 -6.47
C ALA A 113 -33.17 -1.04 -5.00
N ALA A 114 -34.17 -0.39 -4.41
CA ALA A 114 -34.68 -0.73 -3.10
C ALA A 114 -35.39 -2.09 -3.20
N SER A 115 -34.63 -3.19 -3.22
CA SER A 115 -35.20 -4.51 -3.05
C SER A 115 -35.78 -4.56 -1.64
N GLY A 116 -37.05 -4.96 -1.51
CA GLY A 116 -37.83 -4.96 -0.26
C GLY A 116 -37.31 -5.87 0.87
N ASP A 117 -36.14 -6.48 0.70
CA ASP A 117 -35.40 -7.20 1.73
C ASP A 117 -34.19 -6.38 2.17
N SER A 118 -33.84 -6.44 3.46
CA SER A 118 -32.66 -5.81 4.04
C SER A 118 -31.38 -6.25 3.30
N ILE A 119 -30.96 -5.50 2.28
CA ILE A 119 -29.72 -5.74 1.55
C ILE A 119 -28.57 -5.78 2.56
N ASN A 120 -27.85 -6.90 2.62
CA ASN A 120 -26.56 -6.92 3.30
C ASN A 120 -25.59 -6.01 2.53
N GLY A 121 -25.36 -4.80 3.05
CA GLY A 121 -24.56 -3.79 2.37
C GLY A 121 -23.11 -4.19 2.16
N ASP A 122 -22.50 -4.91 3.09
CA ASP A 122 -21.14 -5.43 2.93
C ASP A 122 -21.06 -6.36 1.72
N ARG A 123 -21.98 -7.32 1.61
CA ARG A 123 -22.05 -8.25 0.48
C ARG A 123 -22.37 -7.54 -0.84
N PHE A 124 -23.20 -6.50 -0.80
CA PHE A 124 -23.48 -5.67 -1.97
C PHE A 124 -22.20 -4.99 -2.49
N VAL A 125 -21.43 -4.35 -1.61
CA VAL A 125 -20.16 -3.71 -1.97
C VAL A 125 -19.17 -4.75 -2.53
N GLU A 126 -19.05 -5.92 -1.89
CA GLU A 126 -18.21 -7.02 -2.38
C GLU A 126 -18.57 -7.45 -3.81
N ASN A 127 -19.86 -7.62 -4.11
CA ASN A 127 -20.35 -7.98 -5.43
C ASN A 127 -20.10 -6.87 -6.44
N TYR A 128 -20.39 -5.63 -6.07
CA TYR A 128 -20.19 -4.47 -6.93
C TYR A 128 -18.73 -4.32 -7.35
N VAL A 129 -17.78 -4.43 -6.40
CA VAL A 129 -16.35 -4.34 -6.68
C VAL A 129 -15.86 -5.51 -7.53
N PHE A 130 -16.37 -6.72 -7.27
CA PHE A 130 -16.05 -7.90 -8.09
C PHE A 130 -16.50 -7.75 -9.54
N ASP A 131 -17.69 -7.19 -9.76
CA ASP A 131 -18.21 -6.88 -11.10
C ASP A 131 -17.43 -5.74 -11.75
N LEU A 132 -17.03 -4.72 -10.97
CA LEU A 132 -16.22 -3.62 -11.43
C LEU A 132 -14.89 -4.10 -12.04
N CYS A 133 -14.24 -5.10 -11.44
CA CYS A 133 -13.00 -5.69 -11.96
C CYS A 133 -13.09 -6.27 -13.38
N ARG A 134 -14.29 -6.58 -13.88
CA ARG A 134 -14.49 -7.11 -15.25
C ARG A 134 -14.44 -6.03 -16.31
N SER A 135 -14.64 -4.77 -15.94
CA SER A 135 -14.64 -3.64 -16.86
C SER A 135 -13.25 -3.00 -16.92
N PRO A 136 -12.69 -2.73 -18.12
CA PRO A 136 -11.47 -1.94 -18.23
C PRO A 136 -11.76 -0.45 -18.02
N LEU A 137 -10.77 0.31 -17.55
CA LEU A 137 -10.81 1.77 -17.60
C LEU A 137 -10.65 2.26 -19.04
N ASP A 138 -11.41 3.30 -19.41
CA ASP A 138 -11.35 3.91 -20.74
C ASP A 138 -10.03 4.69 -20.92
N PRO A 139 -9.14 4.30 -21.85
CA PRO A 139 -7.85 4.96 -22.06
C PRO A 139 -7.96 6.35 -22.69
N SER A 140 -9.13 6.76 -23.17
CA SER A 140 -9.38 8.12 -23.67
C SER A 140 -9.59 9.14 -22.54
N ARG A 141 -9.69 8.68 -21.29
CA ARG A 141 -9.91 9.49 -20.09
C ARG A 141 -8.78 9.27 -19.09
N PRO A 142 -8.56 10.18 -18.11
CA PRO A 142 -7.67 9.88 -16.99
C PRO A 142 -8.04 8.54 -16.33
N LEU A 143 -7.05 7.68 -16.08
CA LEU A 143 -7.29 6.27 -15.73
C LEU A 143 -7.73 6.06 -14.26
N TRP A 144 -8.84 6.66 -13.87
CA TRP A 144 -9.47 6.48 -12.56
C TRP A 144 -10.98 6.70 -12.65
N ASP A 145 -11.74 6.09 -11.75
CA ASP A 145 -13.16 6.34 -11.53
C ASP A 145 -13.52 6.19 -10.05
N LEU A 146 -14.59 6.86 -9.64
CA LEU A 146 -15.11 6.88 -8.28
C LEU A 146 -16.58 6.45 -8.31
N HIS A 147 -16.88 5.33 -7.66
CA HIS A 147 -18.24 4.83 -7.52
C HIS A 147 -18.72 5.09 -6.10
N VAL A 148 -19.81 5.86 -5.94
CA VAL A 148 -20.37 6.19 -4.62
C VAL A 148 -21.64 5.39 -4.40
N LEU A 149 -21.55 4.39 -3.53
CA LEU A 149 -22.58 3.42 -3.23
C LEU A 149 -23.37 3.91 -2.01
N ALA A 150 -24.60 4.37 -2.23
CA ALA A 150 -25.54 4.78 -1.20
C ALA A 150 -26.18 3.56 -0.49
N VAL A 151 -25.33 2.71 0.10
CA VAL A 151 -25.73 1.51 0.84
C VAL A 151 -25.11 1.55 2.23
N ASN A 152 -25.91 1.21 3.24
CA ASN A 152 -25.44 1.08 4.62
C ASN A 152 -24.74 -0.26 4.80
N THR A 153 -23.51 -0.25 5.28
CA THR A 153 -22.73 -1.44 5.63
C THR A 153 -22.69 -1.64 7.14
N SER A 154 -22.03 -2.70 7.60
CA SER A 154 -21.79 -2.91 9.04
C SER A 154 -20.98 -1.79 9.71
N GLU A 155 -20.22 -1.00 8.96
CA GLU A 155 -19.31 0.03 9.51
C GLU A 155 -19.62 1.46 9.04
N ALA A 156 -20.29 1.66 7.90
CA ALA A 156 -20.50 3.00 7.34
C ALA A 156 -21.85 3.15 6.62
N PRO A 157 -22.53 4.31 6.73
CA PRO A 157 -23.80 4.57 6.04
C PRO A 157 -23.68 4.70 4.52
N MET A 158 -22.47 4.89 4.00
CA MET A 158 -22.20 5.02 2.56
C MET A 158 -20.77 4.56 2.27
N VAL A 159 -20.52 4.05 1.07
CA VAL A 159 -19.19 3.59 0.64
C VAL A 159 -18.79 4.23 -0.67
N ALA A 160 -17.55 4.71 -0.75
CA ALA A 160 -16.93 5.15 -1.99
C ALA A 160 -15.86 4.15 -2.44
N VAL A 161 -15.94 3.70 -3.69
CA VAL A 161 -14.97 2.80 -4.32
C VAL A 161 -14.19 3.61 -5.34
N LEU A 162 -12.94 3.93 -5.03
CA LEU A 162 -12.02 4.61 -5.93
C LEU A 162 -11.15 3.57 -6.64
N ARG A 163 -11.29 3.44 -7.95
CA ARG A 163 -10.45 2.56 -8.77
C ARG A 163 -9.50 3.39 -9.61
N ILE A 164 -8.22 2.98 -9.60
CA ILE A 164 -7.10 3.73 -10.18
C ILE A 164 -6.19 2.75 -10.92
N HIS A 165 -5.82 3.07 -12.16
CA HIS A 165 -4.80 2.28 -12.85
C HIS A 165 -3.41 2.50 -12.21
N HIS A 166 -2.67 1.43 -11.90
CA HIS A 166 -1.44 1.48 -11.09
C HIS A 166 -0.29 2.26 -11.78
N SER A 167 -0.39 2.53 -13.09
CA SER A 167 0.51 3.43 -13.82
C SER A 167 0.49 4.88 -13.29
N LEU A 168 -0.56 5.32 -12.61
CA LEU A 168 -0.71 6.67 -12.05
C LEU A 168 0.17 6.90 -10.81
N GLY A 169 0.42 5.88 -10.00
CA GLY A 169 1.21 5.98 -8.78
C GLY A 169 1.28 4.68 -8.00
N ASP A 170 2.26 4.60 -7.10
CA ASP A 170 2.34 3.53 -6.11
C ASP A 170 1.53 3.86 -4.85
N GLY A 171 1.38 2.90 -3.93
CA GLY A 171 0.64 3.07 -2.69
C GLY A 171 1.09 4.29 -1.87
N VAL A 172 2.40 4.57 -1.81
CA VAL A 172 2.93 5.77 -1.13
C VAL A 172 2.46 7.05 -1.83
N SER A 173 2.58 7.13 -3.15
CA SER A 173 2.08 8.28 -3.92
C SER A 173 0.58 8.47 -3.71
N LEU A 174 -0.22 7.41 -3.80
CA LEU A 174 -1.67 7.49 -3.61
C LEU A 174 -2.07 7.87 -2.19
N MET A 175 -1.36 7.39 -1.18
CA MET A 175 -1.54 7.90 0.18
C MET A 175 -1.24 9.40 0.22
N SER A 176 -0.17 9.89 -0.43
CA SER A 176 0.13 11.33 -0.49
C SER A 176 -1.05 12.14 -1.01
N LEU A 177 -1.68 11.62 -2.07
CA LEU A 177 -2.83 12.24 -2.69
C LEU A 177 -4.06 12.19 -1.79
N LEU A 178 -4.32 11.06 -1.13
CA LEU A 178 -5.39 10.95 -0.14
C LEU A 178 -5.21 12.01 0.95
N PHE A 179 -4.00 12.16 1.49
CA PHE A 179 -3.70 13.21 2.47
C PHE A 179 -3.96 14.62 1.92
N ALA A 180 -3.60 14.89 0.66
CA ALA A 180 -3.84 16.20 0.05
C ALA A 180 -5.32 16.47 -0.27
N CYS A 181 -6.09 15.42 -0.57
CA CYS A 181 -7.52 15.50 -0.85
C CYS A 181 -8.39 15.46 0.41
N THR A 182 -7.79 15.25 1.58
CA THR A 182 -8.49 15.18 2.86
C THR A 182 -8.08 16.32 3.80
N ARG A 183 -8.94 16.62 4.76
CA ARG A 183 -8.70 17.62 5.82
C ARG A 183 -9.05 17.03 7.16
N ARG A 184 -8.45 17.52 8.24
CA ARG A 184 -8.87 17.09 9.58
C ARG A 184 -10.31 17.53 9.81
N THR A 185 -11.11 16.68 10.44
CA THR A 185 -12.50 17.05 10.80
C THR A 185 -12.53 18.05 11.95
N SER A 186 -11.47 18.11 12.77
CA SER A 186 -11.30 19.10 13.85
C SER A 186 -10.81 20.46 13.37
N ASP A 187 -10.13 20.53 12.23
CA ASP A 187 -9.60 21.75 11.62
C ASP A 187 -9.55 21.57 10.10
N PHE A 188 -10.57 22.11 9.43
CA PHE A 188 -10.81 21.94 8.00
C PHE A 188 -9.76 22.61 7.09
N GLU A 189 -8.88 23.46 7.63
CA GLU A 189 -7.77 24.05 6.87
C GLU A 189 -6.47 23.23 6.99
N SER A 190 -6.40 22.31 7.96
CA SER A 190 -5.20 21.53 8.24
C SER A 190 -5.16 20.19 7.49
N LEU A 191 -3.96 19.81 7.06
CA LEU A 191 -3.69 18.48 6.52
C LEU A 191 -3.58 17.45 7.67
N PRO A 192 -3.96 16.18 7.42
CA PRO A 192 -3.85 15.15 8.44
C PRO A 192 -2.41 14.86 8.83
N SER A 193 -2.20 14.49 10.10
CA SER A 193 -0.87 14.08 10.58
C SER A 193 -0.58 12.59 10.32
N LEU A 194 0.71 12.28 10.30
CA LEU A 194 1.27 10.93 10.18
C LEU A 194 2.13 10.63 11.40
N PRO A 195 2.33 9.34 11.75
CA PRO A 195 3.23 8.99 12.84
C PRO A 195 4.62 9.55 12.58
N GLU A 196 5.20 10.24 13.56
CA GLU A 196 6.59 10.68 13.47
C GLU A 196 7.52 9.47 13.32
N ALA A 197 8.30 9.45 12.24
CA ALA A 197 9.37 8.49 12.10
C ALA A 197 10.39 8.76 13.21
N ARG A 198 10.52 7.82 14.15
CA ARG A 198 11.52 7.88 15.21
C ARG A 198 12.90 7.90 14.56
N ARG A 199 13.54 9.07 14.45
CA ARG A 199 14.95 9.16 14.06
C ARG A 199 15.74 8.44 15.15
N ARG A 200 16.28 7.26 14.84
CA ARG A 200 17.38 6.71 15.64
C ARG A 200 18.53 7.70 15.47
N VAL A 201 18.76 8.52 16.49
CA VAL A 201 19.99 9.29 16.62
C VAL A 201 21.08 8.24 16.73
N ALA A 202 21.86 8.05 15.66
CA ALA A 202 23.08 7.27 15.76
C ALA A 202 23.94 8.00 16.78
N ALA A 203 24.18 7.36 17.93
CA ALA A 203 25.14 7.88 18.89
C ALA A 203 26.46 8.07 18.13
N ALA A 204 26.89 9.32 17.98
CA ALA A 204 28.16 9.65 17.34
C ALA A 204 29.27 9.19 18.29
N GLY A 205 29.56 7.89 18.26
CA GLY A 205 30.69 7.31 18.98
C GLY A 205 31.97 7.81 18.35
N THR A 206 32.57 8.82 18.97
CA THR A 206 33.91 9.34 18.72
C THR A 206 34.91 8.26 19.12
N GLY A 207 35.42 7.53 18.13
CA GLY A 207 36.44 6.49 18.32
C GLY A 207 36.60 5.64 17.05
N PHE A 208 37.74 5.80 16.38
CA PHE A 208 38.20 4.90 15.32
C PHE A 208 39.02 3.80 16.01
N GLY A 209 38.44 2.62 16.19
CA GLY A 209 39.10 1.46 16.78
C GLY A 209 38.93 0.22 15.92
N ALA A 210 39.89 -0.72 15.96
CA ALA A 210 39.89 -1.94 15.16
C ALA A 210 38.58 -2.75 15.31
N CYS A 211 37.99 -2.79 16.52
CA CYS A 211 36.70 -3.45 16.76
C CYS A 211 35.54 -2.82 15.97
N LYS A 212 35.52 -1.49 15.82
CA LYS A 212 34.48 -0.80 15.03
C LYS A 212 34.65 -1.08 13.53
N LEU A 213 35.90 -1.14 13.06
CA LEU A 213 36.20 -1.51 11.67
C LEU A 213 35.80 -2.97 11.38
N LEU A 214 36.14 -3.90 12.27
CA LEU A 214 35.73 -5.31 12.17
C LEU A 214 34.20 -5.46 12.19
N PHE A 215 33.50 -4.72 13.04
CA PHE A 215 32.04 -4.72 13.08
C PHE A 215 31.43 -4.18 11.78
N LEU A 216 31.96 -3.09 11.22
CA LEU A 216 31.52 -2.54 9.94
C LEU A 216 31.80 -3.51 8.79
N LEU A 217 32.98 -4.14 8.76
CA LEU A 217 33.35 -5.15 7.77
C LEU A 217 32.44 -6.37 7.85
N TRP A 218 32.20 -6.89 9.06
CA TRP A 218 31.27 -8.00 9.27
C TRP A 218 29.85 -7.65 8.82
N THR A 219 29.37 -6.46 9.17
CA THR A 219 28.06 -5.96 8.72
C THR A 219 28.01 -5.90 7.20
N PHE A 220 29.04 -5.37 6.56
CA PHE A 220 29.14 -5.34 5.09
C PHE A 220 29.10 -6.74 4.49
N ILE A 221 29.87 -7.69 5.03
CA ILE A 221 29.88 -9.10 4.58
C ILE A 221 28.50 -9.71 4.70
N VAL A 222 27.80 -9.52 5.82
CA VAL A 222 26.43 -10.04 6.03
C VAL A 222 25.47 -9.46 5.00
N TYR A 223 25.50 -8.15 4.75
CA TYR A 223 24.64 -7.52 3.74
C TYR A 223 24.96 -8.01 2.33
N ALA A 224 26.25 -8.11 1.97
CA ALA A 224 26.69 -8.60 0.68
C ALA A 224 26.25 -10.05 0.45
N TRP A 225 26.50 -10.93 1.42
CA TRP A 225 26.10 -12.34 1.35
C TRP A 225 24.58 -12.51 1.22
N ASN A 226 23.79 -11.85 2.09
CA ASN A 226 22.34 -11.93 2.02
C ASN A 226 21.81 -11.40 0.68
N THR A 227 22.38 -10.30 0.17
CA THR A 227 22.01 -9.73 -1.13
C THR A 227 22.33 -10.68 -2.28
N LEU A 228 23.50 -11.34 -2.24
CA LEU A 228 23.87 -12.34 -3.25
C LEU A 228 22.91 -13.53 -3.24
N VAL A 229 22.60 -14.07 -2.06
CA VAL A 229 21.63 -15.17 -1.91
C VAL A 229 20.25 -14.75 -2.41
N ASP A 230 19.80 -13.53 -2.10
CA ASP A 230 18.49 -13.04 -2.56
C ASP A 230 18.44 -12.78 -4.06
N ALA A 231 19.49 -12.18 -4.62
CA ALA A 231 19.61 -12.00 -6.06
C ALA A 231 19.56 -13.36 -6.78
N PHE A 232 20.30 -14.35 -6.25
CA PHE A 232 20.28 -15.71 -6.78
C PHE A 232 18.87 -16.33 -6.70
N LEU A 233 18.22 -16.29 -5.53
CA LEU A 233 16.87 -16.83 -5.36
C LEU A 233 15.82 -16.10 -6.21
N PHE A 234 15.96 -14.79 -6.41
CA PHE A 234 15.11 -14.00 -7.30
C PHE A 234 15.28 -14.46 -8.75
N ILE A 235 16.53 -14.64 -9.21
CA ILE A 235 16.83 -15.16 -10.55
C ILE A 235 16.28 -16.59 -10.70
N CYS A 236 16.50 -17.47 -9.72
CA CYS A 236 15.93 -18.81 -9.73
C CYS A 236 14.40 -18.77 -9.81
N SER A 237 13.74 -17.86 -9.09
CA SER A 237 12.28 -17.66 -9.16
C SER A 237 11.82 -17.23 -10.54
N ALA A 238 12.65 -16.47 -11.25
CA ALA A 238 12.38 -16.08 -12.62
C ALA A 238 12.61 -17.21 -13.64
N VAL A 239 13.37 -18.25 -13.30
CA VAL A 239 13.69 -19.37 -14.22
C VAL A 239 12.92 -20.64 -13.89
N PHE A 240 13.04 -21.20 -12.68
CA PHE A 240 12.51 -22.52 -12.35
C PHE A 240 11.97 -22.71 -10.91
N LEU A 241 12.27 -21.81 -9.96
CA LEU A 241 11.89 -21.97 -8.56
C LEU A 241 10.44 -21.55 -8.31
N LYS A 242 9.54 -22.53 -8.20
CA LYS A 242 8.10 -22.36 -7.98
C LYS A 242 7.68 -22.83 -6.59
N ASP A 243 6.71 -22.13 -6.00
CA ASP A 243 6.08 -22.53 -4.74
C ASP A 243 5.33 -23.86 -4.82
N SER A 244 5.03 -24.42 -3.65
CA SER A 244 4.20 -25.61 -3.54
C SER A 244 2.79 -25.31 -4.07
N LYS A 245 2.23 -26.24 -4.84
CA LYS A 245 0.82 -26.16 -5.28
C LYS A 245 -0.10 -26.37 -4.08
N THR A 246 -0.54 -25.28 -3.47
CA THR A 246 -1.43 -25.24 -2.32
C THR A 246 -2.78 -24.64 -2.71
N PRO A 247 -3.83 -24.77 -1.88
CA PRO A 247 -5.11 -24.06 -2.02
C PRO A 247 -5.03 -22.52 -1.96
N LEU A 248 -3.83 -21.94 -1.95
CA LEU A 248 -3.56 -20.50 -2.02
C LEU A 248 -2.88 -20.11 -3.34
N PHE A 249 -2.35 -21.09 -4.08
CA PHE A 249 -1.53 -20.86 -5.26
C PHE A 249 -2.39 -20.56 -6.48
N GLY A 250 -2.08 -19.48 -7.19
CA GLY A 250 -2.83 -19.07 -8.37
C GLY A 250 -2.67 -20.03 -9.55
N VAL A 251 -3.75 -20.18 -10.31
CA VAL A 251 -3.74 -20.88 -11.61
C VAL A 251 -3.27 -19.93 -12.72
N GLU A 252 -2.87 -20.48 -13.86
CA GLU A 252 -2.50 -19.67 -15.02
C GLU A 252 -3.68 -18.82 -15.49
N GLY A 253 -3.44 -17.52 -15.75
CA GLY A 253 -4.47 -16.58 -16.17
C GLY A 253 -5.25 -15.90 -15.04
N VAL A 254 -4.91 -16.17 -13.77
CA VAL A 254 -5.54 -15.56 -12.59
C VAL A 254 -5.45 -14.02 -12.56
N GLU A 255 -4.51 -13.43 -13.30
CA GLU A 255 -4.40 -11.98 -13.49
C GLU A 255 -5.55 -11.37 -14.30
N TYR A 256 -6.25 -12.17 -15.11
CA TYR A 256 -7.40 -11.74 -15.93
C TYR A 256 -8.74 -11.99 -15.24
N CYS A 257 -8.74 -12.77 -14.16
CA CYS A 257 -9.94 -13.04 -13.37
C CYS A 257 -10.31 -11.83 -12.49
N PRO A 258 -11.61 -11.53 -12.32
CA PRO A 258 -12.05 -10.57 -11.32
C PRO A 258 -11.65 -11.04 -9.92
N LYS A 259 -11.36 -10.09 -9.03
CA LYS A 259 -10.99 -10.39 -7.63
C LYS A 259 -12.11 -10.05 -6.69
N ARG A 260 -12.39 -10.94 -5.75
CA ARG A 260 -13.28 -10.68 -4.62
C ARG A 260 -12.50 -9.91 -3.56
N PHE A 261 -12.99 -8.72 -3.20
CA PHE A 261 -12.39 -7.90 -2.16
C PHE A 261 -13.19 -8.06 -0.89
N VAL A 262 -12.57 -8.58 0.17
CA VAL A 262 -13.16 -8.65 1.50
C VAL A 262 -12.27 -7.94 2.50
N HIS A 263 -12.85 -7.35 3.55
CA HIS A 263 -12.06 -6.65 4.55
C HIS A 263 -12.62 -6.77 5.96
N ARG A 264 -11.73 -6.73 6.96
CA ARG A 264 -12.09 -6.72 8.38
C ARG A 264 -11.25 -5.75 9.18
N THR A 265 -11.86 -5.13 10.19
CA THR A 265 -11.15 -4.27 11.15
C THR A 265 -10.58 -5.11 12.27
N ILE A 266 -9.30 -4.94 12.56
CA ILE A 266 -8.62 -5.46 13.76
C ILE A 266 -8.07 -4.28 14.58
N SER A 267 -7.81 -4.52 15.87
CA SER A 267 -7.28 -3.51 16.79
C SER A 267 -5.81 -3.21 16.47
N LEU A 268 -5.50 -1.95 16.15
CA LEU A 268 -4.10 -1.52 16.00
C LEU A 268 -3.37 -1.53 17.35
N ASP A 269 -4.11 -1.33 18.45
CA ASP A 269 -3.55 -1.32 19.79
C ASP A 269 -3.13 -2.73 20.21
N ASP A 270 -3.85 -3.77 19.78
CA ASP A 270 -3.45 -5.17 20.01
C ASP A 270 -2.15 -5.51 19.27
N VAL A 271 -2.03 -5.06 18.02
CA VAL A 271 -0.79 -5.19 17.24
C VAL A 271 0.37 -4.46 17.94
N LYS A 272 0.12 -3.27 18.50
CA LYS A 272 1.13 -2.50 19.26
C LYS A 272 1.46 -3.14 20.60
N ALA A 273 0.52 -3.84 21.25
CA ALA A 273 0.75 -4.56 22.48
C ALA A 273 1.72 -5.73 22.26
N ILE A 274 1.47 -6.57 21.24
CA ILE A 274 2.38 -7.66 20.84
C ILE A 274 3.76 -7.09 20.48
N LYS A 275 3.77 -6.01 19.69
CA LYS A 275 5.01 -5.31 19.31
C LYS A 275 5.84 -4.93 20.54
N LYS A 276 5.20 -4.41 21.59
CA LYS A 276 5.87 -3.98 22.83
C LYS A 276 6.35 -5.19 23.64
N ALA A 277 5.53 -6.22 23.80
CA ALA A 277 5.86 -7.44 24.54
C ALA A 277 7.02 -8.22 23.91
N MET A 278 7.08 -8.26 22.58
CA MET A 278 8.06 -9.03 21.82
C MET A 278 9.27 -8.20 21.31
N ASP A 279 9.38 -6.94 21.72
CA ASP A 279 10.39 -5.96 21.25
C ASP A 279 10.64 -6.00 19.73
N CYS A 280 9.58 -5.89 18.94
CA CYS A 280 9.65 -6.00 17.49
C CYS A 280 9.00 -4.80 16.76
N THR A 281 8.81 -4.90 15.44
CA THR A 281 8.11 -3.89 14.64
C THR A 281 6.70 -4.34 14.27
N VAL A 282 5.83 -3.39 13.90
CA VAL A 282 4.47 -3.70 13.42
C VAL A 282 4.52 -4.70 12.25
N ASN A 283 5.43 -4.51 11.29
CA ASN A 283 5.56 -5.43 10.15
C ASN A 283 5.92 -6.85 10.59
N ASP A 284 6.76 -7.02 11.62
CA ASP A 284 7.13 -8.34 12.12
C ASP A 284 5.92 -9.05 12.75
N VAL A 285 5.08 -8.30 13.49
CA VAL A 285 3.81 -8.80 14.02
C VAL A 285 2.88 -9.23 12.90
N LEU A 286 2.68 -8.39 11.88
CA LEU A 286 1.78 -8.70 10.76
C LEU A 286 2.25 -9.94 9.98
N VAL A 287 3.56 -10.09 9.74
CA VAL A 287 4.12 -11.29 9.09
C VAL A 287 3.85 -12.53 9.94
N GLY A 288 4.05 -12.47 11.26
CA GLY A 288 3.79 -13.59 12.15
C GLY A 288 2.30 -13.96 12.24
N VAL A 289 1.41 -12.97 12.40
CA VAL A 289 -0.05 -13.18 12.43
C VAL A 289 -0.55 -13.76 11.11
N THR A 290 -0.09 -13.24 9.97
CA THR A 290 -0.45 -13.82 8.66
C THR A 290 0.11 -15.23 8.50
N SER A 291 1.33 -15.52 8.97
CA SER A 291 1.88 -16.88 8.97
C SER A 291 1.02 -17.86 9.79
N ALA A 292 0.53 -17.44 10.96
CA ALA A 292 -0.39 -18.22 11.78
C ALA A 292 -1.72 -18.48 11.06
N ALA A 293 -2.31 -17.43 10.47
CA ALA A 293 -3.57 -17.54 9.75
C ALA A 293 -3.47 -18.44 8.50
N LEU A 294 -2.40 -18.32 7.72
CA LEU A 294 -2.15 -19.19 6.57
C LEU A 294 -1.92 -20.63 7.00
N SER A 295 -1.25 -20.87 8.14
CA SER A 295 -1.06 -22.21 8.68
C SER A 295 -2.41 -22.85 9.04
N ARG A 296 -3.29 -22.12 9.74
CA ARG A 296 -4.64 -22.56 10.10
C ARG A 296 -5.51 -22.83 8.87
N TYR A 297 -5.48 -21.92 7.89
CA TYR A 297 -6.21 -22.08 6.65
C TYR A 297 -5.79 -23.37 5.93
N LEU A 298 -4.49 -23.56 5.75
CA LEU A 298 -3.97 -24.75 5.07
C LEU A 298 -4.23 -26.03 5.86
N GLU A 299 -4.11 -26.00 7.18
CA GLU A 299 -4.39 -27.14 8.04
C GLU A 299 -5.84 -27.62 7.86
N ARG A 300 -6.79 -26.68 7.83
CA ARG A 300 -8.20 -26.98 7.54
C ARG A 300 -8.42 -27.55 6.14
N ASN A 301 -7.66 -27.10 5.15
CA ASN A 301 -7.74 -27.62 3.78
C ASN A 301 -7.00 -28.95 3.56
N TYR A 302 -6.16 -29.38 4.51
CA TYR A 302 -5.43 -30.64 4.49
C TYR A 302 -5.89 -31.59 5.62
N ASP A 303 -7.11 -31.42 6.12
CA ASP A 303 -7.71 -32.28 7.16
C ASP A 303 -6.82 -32.48 8.40
N GLY A 304 -6.13 -31.42 8.83
CA GLY A 304 -5.22 -31.42 9.97
C GLY A 304 -3.79 -31.87 9.67
N ASN A 305 -3.52 -32.41 8.47
CA ASN A 305 -2.23 -33.01 8.11
C ASN A 305 -1.46 -32.16 7.11
N LEU A 306 -0.83 -31.09 7.60
CA LEU A 306 0.01 -30.21 6.78
C LEU A 306 1.18 -30.97 6.13
N PRO A 307 1.33 -30.93 4.79
CA PRO A 307 2.49 -31.51 4.12
C PRO A 307 3.81 -30.93 4.64
N PRO A 308 4.87 -31.75 4.78
CA PRO A 308 6.17 -31.23 5.18
C PRO A 308 6.74 -30.32 4.10
N ASN A 309 7.49 -29.29 4.52
CA ASN A 309 8.28 -28.42 3.63
C ASN A 309 7.48 -27.59 2.62
N LEU A 310 6.21 -27.24 2.91
CA LEU A 310 5.47 -26.28 2.08
C LEU A 310 6.28 -25.00 1.86
N MET A 311 6.44 -24.62 0.60
CA MET A 311 7.08 -23.39 0.20
C MET A 311 6.01 -22.38 -0.18
N ILE A 312 5.77 -21.44 0.72
CA ILE A 312 4.88 -20.30 0.51
C ILE A 312 5.72 -19.04 0.59
N ARG A 313 5.92 -18.41 -0.55
CA ARG A 313 6.63 -17.15 -0.69
C ARG A 313 5.65 -16.07 -1.09
N SER A 314 5.85 -14.91 -0.51
CA SER A 314 5.14 -13.71 -0.86
C SER A 314 6.02 -12.73 -1.60
N THR A 315 5.45 -12.06 -2.59
CA THR A 315 6.03 -10.84 -3.12
C THR A 315 5.62 -9.64 -2.25
N VAL A 316 6.59 -9.00 -1.61
CA VAL A 316 6.40 -7.80 -0.80
C VAL A 316 6.90 -6.60 -1.57
N LEU A 317 6.04 -5.60 -1.75
CA LEU A 317 6.37 -4.37 -2.46
C LEU A 317 6.91 -3.33 -1.46
N VAL A 318 8.13 -2.85 -1.71
CA VAL A 318 8.81 -1.91 -0.83
C VAL A 318 9.09 -0.61 -1.58
N ASN A 319 8.72 0.51 -0.97
CA ASN A 319 9.10 1.82 -1.47
C ASN A 319 10.61 2.01 -1.35
N ILE A 320 11.27 2.27 -2.48
CA ILE A 320 12.74 2.44 -2.53
C ILE A 320 13.16 3.93 -2.48
N ARG A 321 12.23 4.85 -2.24
CA ARG A 321 12.58 6.27 -2.08
C ARG A 321 13.48 6.45 -0.85
N PRO A 322 14.52 7.30 -0.93
CA PRO A 322 15.39 7.62 0.19
C PRO A 322 14.68 8.59 1.15
N SER A 323 13.64 8.12 1.84
CA SER A 323 12.91 8.91 2.84
C SER A 323 12.73 8.07 4.11
N PRO A 324 13.14 8.56 5.29
CA PRO A 324 13.06 7.79 6.54
C PRO A 324 11.63 7.65 7.12
N GLY A 325 10.57 8.05 6.40
CA GLY A 325 9.19 7.86 6.84
C GLY A 325 8.13 8.39 5.88
N ILE A 326 6.86 8.14 6.21
CA ILE A 326 5.68 8.62 5.47
C ILE A 326 5.55 10.16 5.54
N ASN A 327 6.30 10.83 6.43
CA ASN A 327 6.24 12.28 6.64
C ASN A 327 6.72 13.13 5.44
N GLU A 328 7.26 12.54 4.37
CA GLU A 328 7.54 13.25 3.10
C GLU A 328 6.35 13.29 2.12
N LEU A 329 5.19 12.70 2.42
CA LEU A 329 3.99 12.83 1.58
C LEU A 329 3.61 14.31 1.36
N ALA A 330 3.60 15.12 2.43
CA ALA A 330 3.38 16.56 2.33
C ALA A 330 4.51 17.31 1.58
N TYR A 331 5.72 16.74 1.52
CA TYR A 331 6.85 17.30 0.78
C TYR A 331 6.86 16.92 -0.71
N MET A 332 6.35 15.74 -1.09
CA MET A 332 6.26 15.30 -2.49
C MET A 332 5.45 16.26 -3.38
N MET A 333 4.57 17.05 -2.77
CA MET A 333 3.72 18.02 -3.46
C MET A 333 4.25 19.45 -3.41
N LYS A 334 5.30 19.73 -2.62
CA LYS A 334 5.96 21.05 -2.55
C LYS A 334 6.87 21.28 -3.75
N VAL A 335 6.79 22.48 -4.32
CA VAL A 335 7.69 22.94 -5.40
C VAL A 335 9.15 22.83 -4.94
N GLY A 336 10.01 22.22 -5.76
CA GLY A 336 11.45 22.04 -5.48
C GLY A 336 11.80 20.82 -4.62
N SER A 337 10.84 19.97 -4.26
CA SER A 337 11.09 18.74 -3.51
C SER A 337 11.91 17.72 -4.32
N ARG A 338 12.84 17.03 -3.65
CA ARG A 338 13.61 15.91 -4.23
C ARG A 338 12.76 14.65 -4.40
N ALA A 339 11.64 14.54 -3.69
CA ALA A 339 10.78 13.36 -3.71
C ALA A 339 9.84 13.40 -4.92
N LYS A 340 10.02 12.45 -5.85
CA LYS A 340 9.26 12.40 -7.12
C LYS A 340 8.00 11.53 -7.01
N TRP A 341 6.88 12.06 -7.51
CA TRP A 341 5.63 11.33 -7.71
C TRP A 341 5.80 10.16 -8.70
N GLY A 342 5.05 9.07 -8.51
CA GLY A 342 4.95 7.95 -9.45
C GLY A 342 5.35 6.61 -8.83
N ASN A 343 5.68 5.61 -9.64
CA ASN A 343 6.04 4.28 -9.14
C ASN A 343 7.53 4.17 -8.79
N ARG A 344 7.86 3.91 -7.52
CA ARG A 344 9.22 3.63 -7.01
C ARG A 344 9.18 2.43 -6.06
N LEU A 345 8.83 1.27 -6.60
CA LEU A 345 8.67 0.03 -5.87
C LEU A 345 9.77 -0.97 -6.26
N GLY A 346 10.43 -1.54 -5.25
CA GLY A 346 11.24 -2.74 -5.37
C GLY A 346 10.48 -3.95 -4.81
N TYR A 347 10.87 -5.14 -5.23
CA TYR A 347 10.28 -6.39 -4.74
C TYR A 347 11.22 -7.08 -3.76
N VAL A 348 10.64 -7.65 -2.71
CA VAL A 348 11.28 -8.56 -1.77
C VAL A 348 10.48 -9.86 -1.76
N ILE A 349 11.14 -11.00 -1.94
CA ILE A 349 10.48 -12.31 -1.84
C ILE A 349 10.61 -12.81 -0.39
N LEU A 350 9.51 -12.77 0.36
CA LEU A 350 9.45 -13.16 1.76
C LEU A 350 8.86 -14.57 1.91
N ARG A 351 9.57 -15.52 2.53
CA ARG A 351 9.00 -16.85 2.81
C ARG A 351 8.14 -16.78 4.08
N PHE A 352 6.86 -17.14 3.97
CA PHE A 352 6.01 -17.33 5.13
C PHE A 352 6.26 -18.71 5.74
N PRO A 353 6.59 -18.79 7.04
CA PRO A 353 6.64 -20.09 7.71
C PRO A 353 5.23 -20.67 7.78
N ILE A 354 5.09 -21.93 7.40
CA ILE A 354 3.87 -22.70 7.60
C ILE A 354 4.23 -23.82 8.56
N MET A 355 3.60 -23.82 9.72
CA MET A 355 4.01 -24.64 10.85
C MET A 355 2.82 -24.89 11.78
N ASN A 356 2.85 -26.01 12.47
CA ASN A 356 2.01 -26.26 13.64
C ASN A 356 2.88 -25.99 14.88
N VAL A 357 2.38 -25.20 15.83
CA VAL A 357 3.13 -24.78 17.02
C VAL A 357 2.30 -24.94 18.28
N GLU A 358 2.97 -25.28 19.37
CA GLU A 358 2.38 -25.28 20.71
C GLU A 358 2.33 -23.86 21.28
N ASP A 359 3.39 -23.05 21.09
CA ASP A 359 3.44 -21.64 21.52
C ASP A 359 3.09 -20.70 20.34
N PRO A 360 1.95 -19.97 20.39
CA PRO A 360 1.57 -19.01 19.35
C PRO A 360 2.62 -17.92 19.09
N LEU A 361 3.44 -17.57 20.08
CA LEU A 361 4.49 -16.56 19.94
C LEU A 361 5.60 -17.00 18.99
N ASP A 362 5.74 -18.30 18.71
CA ASP A 362 6.73 -18.80 17.76
C ASP A 362 6.51 -18.28 16.35
N TYR A 363 5.26 -18.01 15.95
CA TYR A 363 4.98 -17.35 14.67
C TYR A 363 5.62 -15.96 14.60
N ILE A 364 5.53 -15.19 15.70
CA ILE A 364 6.17 -13.87 15.79
C ILE A 364 7.70 -14.02 15.80
N ARG A 365 8.26 -14.94 16.61
CA ARG A 365 9.71 -15.16 16.67
C ARG A 365 10.29 -15.57 15.32
N LYS A 366 9.60 -16.42 14.56
CA LYS A 366 9.99 -16.82 13.20
C LYS A 366 9.81 -15.68 12.20
N GLY A 367 8.69 -14.93 12.29
CA GLY A 367 8.44 -13.74 11.50
C GLY A 367 9.56 -12.70 11.64
N ILE A 368 10.00 -12.42 12.87
CA ILE A 368 11.14 -11.53 13.17
C ILE A 368 12.41 -12.04 12.46
N LYS A 369 12.76 -13.32 12.60
CA LYS A 369 13.96 -13.89 11.98
C LYS A 369 13.94 -13.74 10.45
N VAL A 370 12.79 -14.02 9.84
CA VAL A 370 12.59 -13.90 8.38
C VAL A 370 12.71 -12.44 7.95
N ALA A 371 12.04 -11.52 8.64
CA ALA A 371 12.04 -10.10 8.32
C ALA A 371 13.41 -9.45 8.55
N GLU A 372 14.08 -9.72 9.67
CA GLU A 372 15.42 -9.17 9.98
C GLU A 372 16.48 -9.62 8.98
N ARG A 373 16.43 -10.87 8.54
CA ARG A 373 17.34 -11.36 7.50
C ARG A 373 17.10 -10.63 6.17
N LYS A 374 15.85 -10.32 5.82
CA LYS A 374 15.50 -9.57 4.61
C LYS A 374 15.82 -8.08 4.72
N LYS A 375 15.68 -7.46 5.90
CA LYS A 375 16.12 -6.08 6.16
C LYS A 375 17.64 -5.91 5.99
N LYS A 376 18.41 -6.97 6.23
CA LYS A 376 19.88 -7.02 6.03
C LYS A 376 20.27 -7.46 4.61
N SER A 377 19.47 -7.07 3.62
CA SER A 377 19.68 -7.37 2.19
C SER A 377 19.25 -6.17 1.36
N PHE A 378 19.95 -5.93 0.25
CA PHE A 378 19.57 -4.90 -0.72
C PHE A 378 18.64 -5.43 -1.83
N GLU A 379 17.90 -6.51 -1.58
CA GLU A 379 17.01 -7.17 -2.56
C GLU A 379 16.06 -6.19 -3.24
N ALA A 380 15.36 -5.32 -2.51
CA ALA A 380 14.44 -4.33 -3.11
C ALA A 380 15.15 -3.37 -4.07
N ILE A 381 16.37 -2.95 -3.74
CA ILE A 381 17.18 -2.07 -4.60
C ILE A 381 17.68 -2.85 -5.82
N PHE A 382 18.12 -4.09 -5.62
CA PHE A 382 18.56 -4.98 -6.68
C PHE A 382 17.44 -5.28 -7.68
N THR A 383 16.25 -5.65 -7.23
CA THR A 383 15.10 -5.97 -8.10
C THR A 383 14.63 -4.74 -8.88
N TYR A 384 14.59 -3.56 -8.26
CA TYR A 384 14.31 -2.32 -8.98
C TYR A 384 15.39 -1.97 -10.00
N GLY A 385 16.66 -2.03 -9.61
CA GLY A 385 17.80 -1.68 -10.47
C GLY A 385 17.92 -2.61 -11.68
N SER A 386 17.78 -3.92 -11.46
CA SER A 386 17.77 -4.93 -12.51
C SER A 386 16.59 -4.75 -13.47
N ALA A 387 15.38 -4.48 -12.97
CA ALA A 387 14.23 -4.18 -13.81
C ALA A 387 14.49 -2.96 -14.70
N LEU A 388 15.04 -1.87 -14.16
CA LEU A 388 15.42 -0.69 -14.96
C LEU A 388 16.49 -1.01 -16.02
N LEU A 389 17.49 -1.82 -15.66
CA LEU A 389 18.53 -2.25 -16.59
C LEU A 389 17.91 -3.06 -17.75
N ILE A 390 17.05 -4.03 -17.46
CA ILE A 390 16.37 -4.85 -18.46
C ILE A 390 15.48 -3.99 -19.37
N VAL A 391 14.75 -3.02 -18.81
CA VAL A 391 13.95 -2.10 -19.63
C VAL A 391 14.84 -1.31 -20.61
N LYS A 392 16.03 -0.89 -20.18
CA LYS A 392 16.98 -0.14 -21.02
C LYS A 392 17.65 -1.03 -22.08
N SER A 393 17.98 -2.28 -21.77
CA SER A 393 18.73 -3.17 -22.66
C SER A 393 17.83 -4.03 -23.56
N LEU A 394 16.81 -4.67 -22.99
CA LEU A 394 15.94 -5.65 -23.67
C LEU A 394 14.52 -5.14 -23.91
N GLY A 395 14.19 -3.96 -23.38
CA GLY A 395 12.88 -3.32 -23.55
C GLY A 395 11.86 -3.73 -22.49
N ILE A 396 10.74 -2.99 -22.47
CA ILE A 396 9.70 -3.11 -21.43
C ILE A 396 8.98 -4.47 -21.43
N LYS A 397 8.80 -5.08 -22.60
CA LYS A 397 8.12 -6.38 -22.74
C LYS A 397 8.92 -7.50 -22.05
N ALA A 398 10.25 -7.49 -22.20
CA ALA A 398 11.11 -8.47 -21.55
C ALA A 398 11.10 -8.30 -20.02
N ALA A 399 11.18 -7.07 -19.53
CA ALA A 399 11.08 -6.78 -18.11
C ALA A 399 9.74 -7.23 -17.51
N ALA A 400 8.62 -6.99 -18.21
CA ALA A 400 7.30 -7.44 -17.79
C ALA A 400 7.16 -8.96 -17.78
N CYS A 401 7.65 -9.66 -18.81
CA CYS A 401 7.67 -11.12 -18.85
C CYS A 401 8.46 -11.71 -17.67
N LEU A 402 9.65 -11.17 -17.38
CA LEU A 402 10.48 -11.64 -16.28
C LEU A 402 9.77 -11.46 -14.93
N CYS A 403 9.23 -10.27 -14.68
CA CYS A 403 8.57 -9.99 -13.42
C CYS A 403 7.25 -10.76 -13.26
N HIS A 404 6.48 -10.93 -14.35
CA HIS A 404 5.30 -11.81 -14.37
C HIS A 404 5.69 -13.23 -13.95
N ARG A 405 6.79 -13.77 -14.50
CA ARG A 405 7.29 -15.11 -14.14
C ARG A 405 7.72 -15.21 -12.68
N VAL A 406 8.35 -14.18 -12.12
CA VAL A 406 8.68 -14.16 -10.68
C VAL A 406 7.41 -14.17 -9.83
N ILE A 407 6.45 -13.29 -10.13
CA ILE A 407 5.22 -13.14 -9.32
C ILE A 407 4.36 -14.42 -9.41
N SER A 408 4.15 -14.95 -10.62
CA SER A 408 3.38 -16.19 -10.86
C SER A 408 4.02 -17.44 -10.25
N ASN A 409 5.32 -17.43 -9.95
CA ASN A 409 6.00 -18.53 -9.26
C ASN A 409 5.96 -18.40 -7.72
N THR A 410 5.29 -17.37 -7.18
CA THR A 410 5.11 -17.12 -5.74
C THR A 410 3.64 -17.14 -5.37
N SER A 411 3.31 -17.62 -4.17
CA SER A 411 1.94 -17.93 -3.77
C SER A 411 1.04 -16.70 -3.58
N LEU A 412 1.56 -15.60 -3.02
CA LEU A 412 0.72 -14.45 -2.63
C LEU A 412 1.46 -13.11 -2.64
N SER A 413 0.73 -12.01 -2.65
CA SER A 413 1.29 -10.66 -2.42
C SER A 413 0.93 -10.16 -1.02
N PHE A 414 1.86 -9.45 -0.39
CA PHE A 414 1.70 -8.90 0.96
C PHE A 414 2.19 -7.46 1.01
N SER A 415 1.41 -6.56 1.61
CA SER A 415 1.81 -5.16 1.81
C SER A 415 1.13 -4.54 3.02
N ASN A 416 1.80 -3.58 3.63
CA ASN A 416 1.30 -2.80 4.76
C ASN A 416 1.53 -1.30 4.50
N MET A 417 0.48 -0.50 4.70
CA MET A 417 0.52 0.94 4.55
C MET A 417 0.04 1.65 5.81
N VAL A 418 0.73 2.74 6.13
CA VAL A 418 0.39 3.60 7.26
C VAL A 418 -0.50 4.73 6.77
N GLY A 419 -1.66 4.88 7.42
CA GLY A 419 -2.60 5.96 7.12
C GLY A 419 -2.61 7.06 8.18
N PRO A 420 -3.56 8.00 8.05
CA PRO A 420 -3.75 9.08 9.03
C PRO A 420 -3.97 8.56 10.44
N ILE A 421 -3.42 9.26 11.43
CA ILE A 421 -3.62 8.95 12.87
C ILE A 421 -4.83 9.67 13.49
N GLU A 422 -5.39 10.64 12.76
CA GLU A 422 -6.55 11.44 13.14
C GLU A 422 -7.72 11.15 12.19
N GLU A 423 -8.92 11.56 12.58
CA GLU A 423 -10.09 11.53 11.70
C GLU A 423 -9.93 12.56 10.57
N VAL A 424 -10.29 12.15 9.35
CA VAL A 424 -10.11 12.98 8.15
C VAL A 424 -11.39 12.96 7.33
N GLY A 425 -11.75 14.08 6.72
CA GLY A 425 -12.86 14.17 5.78
C GLY A 425 -12.42 13.92 4.34
N PHE A 426 -13.20 13.15 3.59
CA PHE A 426 -13.09 12.95 2.15
C PHE A 426 -14.39 13.40 1.48
N CYS A 427 -14.29 14.34 0.54
CA CYS A 427 -15.44 14.87 -0.23
C CYS A 427 -16.64 15.30 0.63
N GLY A 428 -16.39 15.96 1.77
CA GLY A 428 -17.45 16.46 2.67
C GLY A 428 -18.00 15.44 3.68
N SER A 429 -17.52 14.19 3.67
CA SER A 429 -17.84 13.16 4.67
C SER A 429 -16.63 12.78 5.51
N PRO A 430 -16.75 12.57 6.84
CA PRO A 430 -15.70 11.91 7.61
C PRO A 430 -15.43 10.50 7.05
N LEU A 431 -14.16 10.10 6.98
CA LEU A 431 -13.76 8.73 6.65
C LEU A 431 -13.85 7.85 7.90
N VAL A 432 -14.46 6.68 7.74
CA VAL A 432 -14.59 5.67 8.82
C VAL A 432 -13.49 4.62 8.73
N TYR A 433 -13.15 4.21 7.50
CA TYR A 433 -12.07 3.26 7.21
C TYR A 433 -11.54 3.45 5.79
N ILE A 434 -10.32 2.94 5.57
CA ILE A 434 -9.65 2.88 4.26
C ILE A 434 -9.25 1.42 4.05
N ALA A 435 -9.77 0.80 2.98
CA ALA A 435 -9.49 -0.59 2.64
C ALA A 435 -8.96 -0.70 1.19
N PRO A 436 -7.64 -0.50 0.99
CA PRO A 436 -7.02 -0.58 -0.33
C PRO A 436 -6.54 -1.99 -0.65
N SER A 437 -6.66 -2.40 -1.91
CA SER A 437 -5.98 -3.57 -2.46
C SER A 437 -5.83 -3.44 -3.98
N VAL A 438 -5.36 -4.48 -4.67
CA VAL A 438 -5.05 -4.45 -6.10
C VAL A 438 -5.54 -5.69 -6.83
N TYR A 439 -5.78 -5.57 -8.15
CA TYR A 439 -6.06 -6.68 -9.06
C TYR A 439 -5.29 -6.52 -10.39
N GLY A 440 -5.25 -7.56 -11.22
CA GLY A 440 -4.52 -7.52 -12.50
C GLY A 440 -3.06 -7.98 -12.44
N HIS A 441 -2.69 -8.74 -11.39
CA HIS A 441 -1.38 -9.36 -11.22
C HIS A 441 -1.54 -10.88 -11.01
N PRO A 442 -0.52 -11.71 -11.33
CA PRO A 442 -0.69 -13.15 -11.50
C PRO A 442 -0.61 -13.92 -10.16
N GLN A 443 -1.42 -13.52 -9.19
CA GLN A 443 -1.59 -14.22 -7.91
C GLN A 443 -3.07 -14.33 -7.54
N ALA A 444 -3.41 -15.42 -6.87
CA ALA A 444 -4.76 -15.66 -6.39
C ALA A 444 -5.06 -14.95 -5.07
N LEU A 445 -4.05 -14.64 -4.27
CA LEU A 445 -4.21 -14.01 -2.96
C LEU A 445 -3.32 -12.77 -2.84
N THR A 446 -3.94 -11.67 -2.45
CA THR A 446 -3.25 -10.46 -2.03
C THR A 446 -3.74 -10.04 -0.65
N ILE A 447 -2.82 -9.81 0.28
CA ILE A 447 -3.11 -9.39 1.65
C ILE A 447 -2.55 -7.98 1.85
N HIS A 448 -3.44 -7.05 2.16
CA HIS A 448 -3.10 -5.67 2.50
C HIS A 448 -3.48 -5.35 3.92
N PHE A 449 -2.58 -4.67 4.63
CA PHE A 449 -2.87 -4.02 5.90
C PHE A 449 -2.86 -2.50 5.71
N GLN A 450 -3.88 -1.82 6.22
CA GLN A 450 -3.98 -0.37 6.18
C GLN A 450 -4.37 0.15 7.55
N SER A 451 -3.49 0.91 8.20
CA SER A 451 -3.84 1.57 9.46
C SER A 451 -4.59 2.88 9.20
N TYR A 452 -5.54 3.18 10.08
CA TYR A 452 -6.27 4.44 10.12
C TYR A 452 -6.73 4.69 11.56
N MET A 453 -6.33 5.81 12.16
CA MET A 453 -6.55 6.10 13.58
C MET A 453 -6.05 4.96 14.48
N LYS A 454 -6.93 4.37 15.31
CA LYS A 454 -6.64 3.20 16.17
C LYS A 454 -7.05 1.87 15.54
N LYS A 455 -7.43 1.89 14.26
CA LYS A 455 -7.89 0.72 13.53
C LYS A 455 -6.82 0.25 12.56
N MET A 456 -6.78 -1.06 12.31
CA MET A 456 -6.04 -1.65 11.20
C MET A 456 -7.05 -2.42 10.35
N LYS A 457 -7.15 -2.07 9.06
CA LYS A 457 -7.91 -2.85 8.09
C LYS A 457 -7.04 -3.92 7.49
N VAL A 458 -7.52 -5.16 7.56
CA VAL A 458 -7.03 -6.29 6.76
C VAL A 458 -7.92 -6.37 5.53
N VAL A 459 -7.32 -6.37 4.35
CA VAL A 459 -8.02 -6.43 3.07
C VAL A 459 -7.44 -7.58 2.25
N LEU A 460 -8.31 -8.49 1.83
CA LEU A 460 -7.95 -9.57 0.92
C LEU A 460 -8.51 -9.25 -0.46
N ALA A 461 -7.68 -9.37 -1.50
CA ALA A 461 -8.16 -9.56 -2.86
C ALA A 461 -7.91 -11.01 -3.24
N VAL A 462 -8.97 -11.75 -3.54
CA VAL A 462 -8.88 -13.18 -3.84
C VAL A 462 -9.48 -13.54 -5.20
N ASP A 463 -8.91 -14.55 -5.83
CA ASP A 463 -9.65 -15.33 -6.84
C ASP A 463 -10.60 -16.30 -6.11
N GLU A 464 -11.91 -16.13 -6.31
CA GLU A 464 -12.94 -16.92 -5.61
C GLU A 464 -12.99 -18.40 -6.06
N HIS A 465 -12.37 -18.76 -7.19
CA HIS A 465 -12.25 -20.15 -7.60
C HIS A 465 -11.10 -20.87 -6.87
N VAL A 466 -10.06 -20.12 -6.47
CA VAL A 466 -8.93 -20.66 -5.69
C VAL A 466 -9.22 -20.63 -4.20
N ILE A 467 -9.77 -19.51 -3.70
CA ILE A 467 -10.11 -19.30 -2.29
C ILE A 467 -11.61 -19.00 -2.21
N PRO A 468 -12.46 -20.03 -2.10
CA PRO A 468 -13.92 -19.87 -2.16
C PRO A 468 -14.51 -19.20 -0.92
N GLU A 469 -13.85 -19.30 0.23
CA GLU A 469 -14.32 -18.76 1.51
C GLU A 469 -13.34 -17.72 2.08
N PRO A 470 -13.14 -16.56 1.43
CA PRO A 470 -12.14 -15.59 1.86
C PRO A 470 -12.44 -14.94 3.22
N HIS A 471 -13.71 -14.92 3.64
CA HIS A 471 -14.11 -14.46 4.97
C HIS A 471 -13.55 -15.34 6.09
N LYS A 472 -13.44 -16.65 5.88
CA LYS A 472 -12.80 -17.56 6.86
C LYS A 472 -11.31 -17.23 7.03
N LEU A 473 -10.61 -16.87 5.95
CA LEU A 473 -9.21 -16.44 6.04
C LEU A 473 -9.07 -15.10 6.79
N LEU A 474 -10.01 -14.16 6.62
CA LEU A 474 -10.05 -12.94 7.45
C LEU A 474 -10.29 -13.25 8.94
N GLU A 475 -11.17 -14.20 9.23
CA GLU A 475 -11.43 -14.68 10.58
C GLU A 475 -10.18 -15.34 11.18
N ASP A 476 -9.48 -16.18 10.42
CA ASP A 476 -8.22 -16.79 10.85
C ASP A 476 -7.17 -15.72 11.18
N ILE A 477 -7.06 -14.64 10.41
CA ILE A 477 -6.16 -13.51 10.72
C ILE A 477 -6.55 -12.82 12.03
N ALA A 478 -7.83 -12.53 12.23
CA ALA A 478 -8.32 -11.88 13.43
C ALA A 478 -8.13 -12.77 14.68
N HIS A 479 -8.49 -14.04 14.58
CA HIS A 479 -8.33 -15.02 15.65
C HIS A 479 -6.85 -15.26 15.97
N SER A 480 -5.98 -15.39 14.96
CA SER A 480 -4.53 -15.54 15.19
C SER A 480 -3.94 -14.32 15.90
N LEU A 481 -4.42 -13.11 15.63
CA LEU A 481 -3.99 -11.92 16.37
C LEU A 481 -4.38 -12.01 17.85
N GLU A 482 -5.62 -12.41 18.13
CA GLU A 482 -6.15 -12.54 19.49
C GLU A 482 -5.37 -13.57 20.30
N VAL A 483 -5.20 -14.79 19.78
CA VAL A 483 -4.43 -15.86 20.43
C VAL A 483 -2.98 -15.43 20.71
N ILE A 484 -2.33 -14.77 19.76
CA ILE A 484 -0.94 -14.30 19.93
C ILE A 484 -0.87 -13.16 20.96
N LYS A 485 -1.85 -12.25 20.95
CA LYS A 485 -1.94 -11.17 21.94
C LYS A 485 -2.08 -11.73 23.34
N ASP A 486 -3.01 -12.65 23.55
CA ASP A 486 -3.27 -13.23 24.86
C ASP A 486 -2.02 -13.92 25.41
N ALA A 487 -1.34 -14.74 24.59
CA ALA A 487 -0.07 -15.36 24.95
C ALA A 487 1.04 -14.32 25.27
N ALA A 488 1.12 -13.23 24.50
CA ALA A 488 2.11 -12.18 24.71
C ALA A 488 1.87 -11.38 25.99
N THR A 489 0.61 -11.22 26.39
CA THR A 489 0.23 -10.50 27.62
C THR A 489 0.20 -11.38 28.88
N ALA A 490 0.08 -12.69 28.71
CA ALA A 490 0.16 -13.67 29.80
C ALA A 490 1.60 -13.99 30.22
N SER A 491 2.57 -13.73 29.35
CA SER A 491 4.00 -13.90 29.65
C SER A 491 4.48 -12.73 30.53
N PRO A 492 4.97 -12.98 31.76
CA PRO A 492 5.31 -11.93 32.73
C PRO A 492 6.53 -11.07 32.34
#